data_AF-A0A654DAX5-F1
#
_entry.id   AF-A0A654DAX5-F1
#
_cell.length_a   1.000
_cell.length_b   1.000
_cell.length_c   1.000
_cell.angle_alpha   90.00
_cell.angle_beta   90.00
_cell.angle_gamma   90.00
#
_symmetry.space_group_name_H-M   'P 1'
#
loop_
_entity.id
_entity.type
_entity.pdbx_description
1 polymer ?
#
loop_
_entity_poly.entity_id
_entity_poly.type
_entity_poly.pdbx_seq_one_letter_code
_entity_poly.pdbx_strand_id
1 'polypeptide(L)' 'MSSIGTPIDETGLLVREHGAFVLQRDRGGRYVLELPRVPVDHVQKRVRVQGVVCGEGRVAAEGVSAA' A
#
# COMPACT_ATOMS: atom_id res chain seq x y z
N MET A 1 -9.43 13.75 -2.26
CA MET A 1 -10.16 12.51 -2.59
C MET A 1 -9.43 11.90 -3.78
N SER A 2 -8.81 10.73 -3.63
CA SER A 2 -8.16 10.07 -4.76
C SER A 2 -9.23 9.39 -5.62
N SER A 3 -9.29 9.72 -6.90
CA SER A 3 -10.23 9.09 -7.82
C SER A 3 -9.79 7.65 -8.11
N ILE A 4 -10.75 6.73 -8.19
CA ILE A 4 -10.49 5.35 -8.62
C ILE A 4 -9.83 5.38 -10.01
N GLY A 5 -8.80 4.56 -10.22
CA GLY A 5 -7.97 4.56 -11.43
C GLY A 5 -6.77 5.51 -11.38
N THR A 6 -6.60 6.27 -10.29
CA THR A 6 -5.42 7.15 -10.13
C THR A 6 -4.20 6.32 -9.75
N PRO A 7 -3.09 6.39 -10.50
CA PRO A 7 -1.83 5.77 -10.10
C PRO A 7 -1.27 6.46 -8.86
N ILE A 8 -0.68 5.68 -7.96
CA ILE A 8 -0.03 6.16 -6.75
C ILE A 8 1.39 5.63 -6.67
N ASP A 9 2.24 6.46 -6.07
CA ASP A 9 3.61 6.12 -5.72
C ASP A 9 3.84 6.66 -4.30
N GLU A 10 3.74 5.78 -3.33
CA GLU A 10 3.71 6.17 -1.92
C GLU A 10 4.72 5.38 -1.11
N THR A 11 5.36 6.07 -0.18
CA THR A 11 6.28 5.49 0.79
C THR A 11 5.66 5.48 2.17
N GLY A 12 5.92 4.41 2.92
CA GLY A 12 5.36 4.25 4.24
C GLY A 12 5.72 2.95 4.92
N LEU A 13 5.21 2.76 6.14
CA LEU A 13 5.36 1.53 6.89
C LEU A 13 4.32 0.52 6.41
N LEU A 14 4.77 -0.65 5.97
CA LEU A 14 3.87 -1.76 5.66
C LEU A 14 3.48 -2.47 6.94
N VAL A 15 2.22 -2.39 7.33
CA VAL A 15 1.67 -3.06 8.50
C VAL A 15 0.72 -4.16 8.03
N ARG A 16 0.67 -5.28 8.76
CA ARG A 16 -0.34 -6.32 8.54
C ARG A 16 -1.36 -6.25 9.67
N GLU A 17 -2.59 -5.86 9.37
CA GLU A 17 -3.68 -5.75 10.34
C GLU A 17 -4.87 -6.58 9.87
N HIS A 18 -5.46 -7.38 10.76
CA HIS A 18 -6.70 -8.13 10.49
C HIS A 18 -6.67 -8.98 9.20
N GLY A 19 -5.50 -9.48 8.81
CA GLY A 19 -5.32 -10.26 7.58
C GLY A 19 -5.17 -9.43 6.30
N ALA A 20 -5.30 -8.11 6.38
CA ALA A 20 -5.04 -7.18 5.28
C ALA A 20 -3.66 -6.52 5.39
N PHE A 21 -3.14 -6.05 4.27
CA PHE A 21 -1.93 -5.24 4.22
C PHE A 21 -2.33 -3.78 4.22
N VAL A 22 -1.71 -3.00 5.11
CA VAL A 22 -2.00 -1.58 5.29
C VAL A 22 -0.70 -0.81 5.13
N LEU A 23 -0.65 0.10 4.18
CA LEU A 23 0.42 1.07 4.07
C LEU A 23 0.08 2.27 4.95
N GLN A 24 0.85 2.48 6.02
CA GLN A 24 0.81 3.71 6.78
C GLN A 24 1.76 4.70 6.11
N ARG A 25 1.19 5.67 5.39
CA ARG A 25 1.96 6.60 4.55
C ARG A 25 2.72 7.58 5.41
N ASP A 26 3.93 7.93 4.98
CA ASP A 26 4.75 8.95 5.65
C ASP A 26 4.11 10.34 5.57
N ARG A 27 3.36 10.61 4.50
CA ARG A 27 2.63 11.89 4.31
C ARG A 27 1.33 11.96 5.12
N GLY A 28 1.03 10.92 5.91
CA GLY A 28 -0.22 10.78 6.65
C GLY A 28 -1.30 10.03 5.87
N GLY A 29 -2.23 9.43 6.62
CA GLY A 29 -3.26 8.55 6.09
C GLY A 29 -2.80 7.10 5.93
N ARG A 30 -3.75 6.24 5.56
CA ARG A 30 -3.53 4.80 5.39
C ARG A 30 -4.19 4.30 4.11
N TYR A 31 -3.54 3.37 3.43
CA TYR A 31 -4.12 2.64 2.32
C TYR A 31 -4.14 1.16 2.61
N VAL A 32 -5.29 0.53 2.37
CA VAL A 32 -5.39 -0.92 2.33
C VAL A 32 -4.83 -1.38 0.98
N LEU A 33 -3.80 -2.20 1.01
CA LEU A 33 -3.16 -2.73 -0.18
C LEU A 33 -3.81 -4.07 -0.54
N GLU A 34 -4.30 -4.15 -1.77
CA GLU A 34 -4.69 -5.40 -2.39
C GLU A 34 -3.50 -5.92 -3.18
N LEU A 35 -2.90 -7.00 -2.67
CA LEU A 35 -1.70 -7.62 -3.21
C LEU A 35 -2.04 -9.05 -3.64
N PRO A 36 -1.85 -9.40 -4.93
CA PRO A 36 -2.11 -10.76 -5.41
C PRO A 36 -1.05 -11.77 -4.95
N ARG A 37 0.19 -11.33 -4.69
CA ARG A 37 1.29 -12.13 -4.13
C ARG A 37 2.10 -11.25 -3.20
N VAL A 38 2.08 -11.53 -1.90
CA VAL A 38 2.73 -10.66 -0.93
C VAL A 38 4.10 -11.24 -0.55
N PRO A 39 5.21 -10.54 -0.81
CA PRO A 39 6.44 -10.79 -0.08
C PRO A 39 6.22 -10.35 1.38
N VAL A 40 5.75 -11.28 2.21
CA VAL A 40 5.51 -11.09 3.65
C VAL A 40 6.76 -10.60 4.40
N ASP A 41 7.92 -10.73 3.77
CA ASP A 41 9.24 -10.34 4.27
C ASP A 41 9.41 -8.82 4.50
N HIS A 42 8.59 -8.00 3.85
CA HIS A 42 8.64 -6.53 4.02
C HIS A 42 7.64 -5.99 5.05
N VAL A 43 6.89 -6.87 5.73
CA VAL A 43 5.97 -6.43 6.80
C VAL A 43 6.77 -5.84 7.97
N GLN A 44 6.23 -4.77 8.56
CA GLN A 44 6.86 -3.91 9.56
C GLN A 44 8.13 -3.19 9.08
N LYS A 45 8.36 -3.11 7.76
CA LYS A 45 9.45 -2.32 7.17
C LYS A 45 8.90 -1.16 6.36
N ARG A 46 9.76 -0.16 6.17
CA ARG A 46 9.46 0.96 5.28
C ARG A 46 9.61 0.49 3.84
N VAL A 47 8.56 0.70 3.06
CA VAL A 47 8.47 0.27 1.66
C VAL A 47 7.96 1.40 0.81
N ARG A 48 8.31 1.34 -0.47
CA ARG A 48 7.69 2.09 -1.54
C ARG A 48 6.67 1.20 -2.23
N VAL A 49 5.44 1.68 -2.34
CA VAL A 49 4.32 1.00 -2.99
C VAL A 49 3.93 1.79 -4.22
N GLN A 50 3.89 1.09 -5.35
CA GLN A 50 3.37 1.58 -6.61
C GLN A 50 2.12 0.79 -6.97
N GLY A 51 1.09 1.47 -7.43
CA GLY A 51 -0.16 0.83 -7.80
C GLY A 51 -1.24 1.82 -8.19
N VAL A 52 -2.49 1.37 -8.15
CA VAL A 52 -3.63 2.17 -8.60
C VAL A 52 -4.73 2.16 -7.55
N VAL A 53 -5.35 3.31 -7.29
CA VAL A 53 -6.51 3.40 -6.38
C VAL A 53 -7.66 2.59 -6.97
N CYS A 54 -8.06 1.53 -6.29
CA CYS A 54 -9.15 0.64 -6.72
C CYS A 54 -10.45 0.88 -5.94
N GLY A 55 -10.41 1.65 -4.86
CA GLY A 55 -11.58 1.98 -4.06
C GLY A 55 -11.28 3.02 -2.99
N GLU A 56 -12.27 3.32 -2.15
CA GLU A 56 -12.11 4.29 -1.07
C GLU A 56 -11.09 3.78 -0.04
N GLY A 57 -9.92 4.41 0.00
CA GLY A 57 -8.82 3.98 0.87
C GLY A 57 -8.18 2.65 0.48
N ARG A 58 -8.45 2.14 -0.73
CA ARG A 58 -7.92 0.86 -1.24
C ARG A 58 -7.07 1.08 -2.48
N VAL A 59 -5.94 0.41 -2.53
CA VAL A 59 -4.98 0.48 -3.63
C VAL A 59 -4.66 -0.94 -4.07
N ALA A 60 -4.83 -1.20 -5.36
CA ALA A 60 -4.27 -2.39 -6.00
C ALA A 60 -2.77 -2.14 -6.17
N ALA A 61 -1.96 -2.81 -5.34
CA ALA A 61 -0.52 -2.65 -5.36
C ALA A 61 0.07 -3.53 -6.47
N GLU A 62 0.76 -2.89 -7.41
CA GLU A 62 1.42 -3.56 -8.53
C GLU A 62 2.87 -3.91 -8.18
N GLY A 63 3.53 -3.06 -7.38
CA GLY A 63 4.90 -3.24 -6.94
C GLY A 63 5.12 -2.77 -5.50
N VAL A 64 5.86 -3.57 -4.73
CA VAL A 64 6.33 -3.21 -3.39
C VAL A 64 7.83 -3.44 -3.34
N SER A 65 8.57 -2.40 -2.98
CA SER A 65 10.03 -2.42 -2.88
C SER A 65 10.46 -1.85 -1.54
N ALA A 66 11.61 -2.27 -1.02
CA ALA A 66 12.22 -1.58 0.12
C ALA A 66 12.48 -0.10 -0.23
N ALA A 67 12.13 0.80 0.68
CA ALA A 67 12.34 2.24 0.53
C ALA A 67 13.80 2.63 0.76
#